data_AF-A0A7X6PDY6-F1
#
_entry.id   AF-A0A7X6PDY6-F1
#
_cell.length_a   1.000
_cell.length_b   1.000
_cell.length_c   1.000
_cell.angle_alpha   90.00
_cell.angle_beta   90.00
_cell.angle_gamma   90.00
#
_symmetry.space_group_name_H-M   'P 1'
#
loop_
_entity.id
_entity.type
_entity.pdbx_description
1 polymer ?
#
loop_
_entity_poly.entity_id
_entity_poly.type
_entity_poly.pdbx_seq_one_letter_code
_entity_poly.pdbx_strand_id
1 'polypeptide(L)'
;MKFKLVKMSLALLTVAAIVSFSSCGRTKTRKIEDEAASSTEKVMLFNGKDLSNWAFLLKDPSVVASEVFTIKNDVIHISGDPFGYMRTKEVYSNYALHVEWRYPAEATNSGVFIHVQQPDTIWPECIEIQLKAGDAGDLLCMGGSDMNERTDKSTRVVAKLTESAEKPVGEWNKMEIICISD
;
A
#
# COMPACT_ATOMS: atom_id res chain seq x y z
N MET A 1 14.15 7.58 -48.76
CA MET A 1 15.32 8.38 -49.17
C MET A 1 16.17 8.60 -47.94
N LYS A 2 17.40 8.08 -47.90
CA LYS A 2 18.31 8.14 -46.74
C LYS A 2 18.91 9.54 -46.65
N PHE A 3 18.77 10.24 -45.51
CA PHE A 3 19.56 11.43 -45.24
C PHE A 3 20.55 11.16 -44.09
N LYS A 4 21.81 11.42 -44.42
CA LYS A 4 23.00 11.21 -43.61
C LYS A 4 23.20 12.33 -42.59
N LEU A 5 23.85 11.92 -41.51
CA LEU A 5 24.43 12.62 -40.38
C LEU A 5 25.25 13.89 -40.75
N VAL A 6 25.17 14.93 -39.91
CA VAL A 6 26.28 15.89 -39.74
C VAL A 6 26.50 16.13 -38.24
N LYS A 7 27.65 15.68 -37.75
CA LYS A 7 28.22 16.06 -36.44
C LYS A 7 28.94 17.39 -36.62
N MET A 8 28.63 18.39 -35.80
CA MET A 8 29.50 19.56 -35.61
C MET A 8 30.23 19.40 -34.28
N SER A 9 31.48 18.96 -34.36
CA SER A 9 32.45 19.12 -33.28
C SER A 9 33.04 20.52 -33.41
N LEU A 10 32.85 21.37 -32.40
CA LEU A 10 33.60 22.61 -32.27
C LEU A 10 34.71 22.38 -31.25
N ALA A 11 35.92 22.14 -31.75
CA ALA A 11 37.13 22.25 -30.96
C ALA A 11 37.53 23.74 -30.92
N LEU A 12 37.67 24.31 -29.73
CA LEU A 12 38.36 25.59 -29.57
C LEU A 12 39.52 25.42 -28.58
N LEU A 13 40.70 25.76 -29.10
CA LEU A 13 41.99 25.72 -28.43
C LEU A 13 42.09 26.77 -27.32
N THR A 14 42.88 26.39 -26.32
CA THR A 14 43.33 27.06 -25.10
C THR A 14 43.80 28.51 -25.22
N VAL A 15 43.52 29.32 -24.17
CA VAL A 15 44.47 30.32 -23.67
C VAL A 15 44.53 30.21 -22.14
N ALA A 16 45.70 29.82 -21.64
CA ALA A 16 46.03 29.88 -20.22
C ALA A 16 46.43 31.32 -19.85
N ALA A 17 45.71 31.92 -18.91
CA ALA A 17 46.15 33.12 -18.20
C ALA A 17 46.26 32.76 -16.72
N ILE A 18 47.49 32.64 -16.24
CA ILE A 18 47.82 32.50 -14.83
C ILE A 18 47.61 33.88 -14.22
N VAL A 19 46.63 34.01 -13.33
CA VAL A 19 46.47 35.19 -12.49
C VAL A 19 46.38 34.73 -11.05
N SER A 20 47.49 34.87 -10.33
CA SER A 20 47.57 34.65 -8.90
C SER A 20 46.82 35.77 -8.19
N PHE A 21 45.66 35.46 -7.62
CA PHE A 21 45.00 36.33 -6.66
C PHE A 21 44.89 35.63 -5.30
N SER A 22 45.47 36.30 -4.33
CA SER A 22 45.49 35.98 -2.91
C SER A 22 44.08 35.86 -2.32
N SER A 23 43.99 34.91 -1.39
CA SER A 23 42.95 34.70 -0.38
C SER A 23 41.99 35.87 -0.12
N CYS A 24 40.70 35.63 -0.35
CA CYS A 24 39.63 36.20 0.46
C CYS A 24 38.50 35.18 0.56
N GLY A 25 38.11 34.86 1.79
CA GLY A 25 37.28 33.71 2.16
C GLY A 25 35.97 33.62 1.37
N ARG A 26 35.73 32.44 0.78
CA ARG A 26 34.45 32.06 0.22
C ARG A 26 33.87 30.94 1.06
N THR A 27 32.82 31.29 1.77
CA THR A 27 31.95 30.42 2.54
C THR A 27 31.65 29.17 1.74
N LYS A 28 31.92 28.01 2.33
CA LYS A 28 31.59 26.70 1.77
C LYS A 28 30.06 26.62 1.73
N THR A 29 29.45 27.03 0.62
CA THR A 29 28.08 26.65 0.30
C THR A 29 28.09 25.14 0.16
N ARG A 30 27.77 24.44 1.27
CA ARG A 30 27.33 23.04 1.21
C ARG A 30 26.09 23.06 0.33
N LYS A 31 26.22 22.54 -0.89
CA LYS A 31 25.08 21.96 -1.59
C LYS A 31 24.52 20.88 -0.66
N ILE A 32 23.43 21.23 0.01
CA ILE A 32 22.50 20.27 0.60
C ILE A 32 21.53 20.01 -0.55
N GLU A 33 21.90 19.10 -1.43
CA GLU A 33 21.02 18.52 -2.44
C GLU A 33 21.45 17.05 -2.53
N ASP A 34 20.44 16.19 -2.45
CA ASP A 34 20.47 14.73 -2.44
C ASP A 34 20.72 14.07 -1.07
N GLU A 35 19.87 14.43 -0.11
CA GLU A 35 19.44 13.47 0.91
C GLU A 35 18.66 12.35 0.21
N ALA A 36 19.33 11.19 0.09
CA ALA A 36 18.80 9.86 -0.12
C ALA A 36 17.43 9.74 -0.83
N ALA A 37 17.48 9.45 -2.13
CA ALA A 37 16.50 8.53 -2.71
C ALA A 37 16.64 7.19 -1.98
N SER A 38 15.95 7.05 -0.85
CA SER A 38 15.77 5.79 -0.15
C SER A 38 15.20 4.80 -1.15
N SER A 39 15.94 3.73 -1.46
CA SER A 39 15.41 2.63 -2.24
C SER A 39 14.30 2.00 -1.42
N THR A 40 13.04 2.34 -1.70
CA THR A 40 11.89 1.69 -1.07
C THR A 40 11.99 0.19 -1.34
N GLU A 41 12.20 -0.59 -0.28
CA GLU A 41 12.25 -2.04 -0.38
C GLU A 41 10.86 -2.57 -0.74
N LYS A 42 10.76 -3.31 -1.85
CA LYS A 42 9.50 -3.93 -2.26
C LYS A 42 9.36 -5.28 -1.55
N VAL A 43 8.39 -5.38 -0.65
CA VAL A 43 8.05 -6.63 0.04
C VAL A 43 6.84 -7.30 -0.64
N MET A 44 6.98 -8.59 -0.98
CA MET A 44 5.86 -9.39 -1.50
C MET A 44 5.12 -10.06 -0.34
N LEU A 45 4.02 -9.48 0.12
CA LEU A 45 3.22 -10.04 1.23
C LEU A 45 2.59 -11.40 0.88
N PHE A 46 2.21 -11.60 -0.38
CA PHE A 46 1.80 -12.88 -0.92
C PHE A 46 2.80 -13.35 -1.97
N ASN A 47 3.31 -14.57 -1.80
CA ASN A 47 4.36 -15.15 -2.66
C ASN A 47 3.80 -15.89 -3.89
N GLY A 48 2.48 -15.92 -4.08
CA GLY A 48 1.80 -16.63 -5.17
C GLY A 48 1.61 -18.13 -4.94
N LYS A 49 2.13 -18.70 -3.84
CA LYS A 49 2.24 -20.16 -3.63
C LYS A 49 1.58 -20.64 -2.35
N ASP A 50 1.81 -19.94 -1.25
CA ASP A 50 1.34 -20.34 0.08
C ASP A 50 1.04 -19.13 0.96
N LEU A 51 0.47 -19.41 2.13
CA LEU A 51 0.13 -18.41 3.15
C LEU A 51 1.08 -18.50 4.36
N SER A 52 2.34 -18.91 4.14
CA SER A 52 3.31 -19.13 5.22
C SER A 52 3.59 -17.88 6.07
N ASN A 53 3.47 -16.68 5.50
CA ASN A 53 3.65 -15.40 6.19
C ASN A 53 2.38 -14.86 6.88
N TRP A 54 1.31 -15.66 6.94
CA TRP A 54 0.00 -15.23 7.43
C TRP A 54 -0.40 -15.97 8.71
N ALA A 55 -1.08 -15.25 9.60
CA ALA A 55 -1.79 -15.77 10.75
C ALA A 55 -3.30 -15.63 10.52
N PHE A 56 -4.10 -16.50 11.13
CA PHE A 56 -5.54 -16.62 10.88
C PHE A 56 -6.31 -16.57 12.18
N LEU A 57 -7.46 -15.89 12.17
CA LEU A 57 -8.45 -15.97 13.22
C LEU A 57 -9.83 -16.19 12.60
N LEU A 58 -10.50 -17.27 13.00
CA LEU A 58 -11.87 -17.56 12.63
C LEU A 58 -12.79 -17.36 13.85
N LYS A 59 -14.02 -16.92 13.59
CA LYS A 59 -15.07 -16.79 14.60
C LYS A 59 -15.46 -18.15 15.18
N ASP A 60 -15.51 -19.17 14.33
CA ASP A 60 -15.66 -20.56 14.77
C ASP A 60 -14.27 -21.22 14.82
N PRO A 61 -13.72 -21.46 16.02
CA PRO A 61 -12.39 -22.05 16.18
C PRO A 61 -12.34 -23.55 15.86
N SER A 62 -13.48 -24.19 15.59
CA SER A 62 -13.52 -25.61 15.20
C SER A 62 -13.21 -25.84 13.72
N VAL A 63 -13.33 -24.79 12.89
CA VAL A 63 -13.04 -24.85 11.45
C VAL A 63 -11.54 -24.61 11.21
N VAL A 64 -10.96 -25.38 10.30
CA VAL A 64 -9.55 -25.22 9.92
C VAL A 64 -9.42 -24.02 8.97
N ALA A 65 -8.50 -23.10 9.25
CA ALA A 65 -8.30 -21.89 8.44
C ALA A 65 -8.10 -22.17 6.93
N SER A 66 -7.47 -23.29 6.57
CA SER A 66 -7.25 -23.70 5.18
C SER A 66 -8.53 -24.09 4.42
N GLU A 67 -9.67 -24.24 5.09
CA GLU A 67 -10.98 -24.41 4.46
C GLU A 67 -11.59 -23.06 4.04
N VAL A 68 -11.20 -21.97 4.71
CA VAL A 68 -11.70 -20.60 4.47
C VAL A 68 -10.77 -19.80 3.58
N PHE A 69 -9.47 -19.84 3.87
CA PHE A 69 -8.41 -19.14 3.16
C PHE A 69 -7.65 -20.12 2.28
N THR A 70 -7.94 -20.09 0.98
CA THR A 70 -7.39 -21.01 -0.02
C THR A 70 -6.59 -20.26 -1.07
N ILE A 71 -5.78 -20.98 -1.85
CA ILE A 71 -5.12 -20.43 -3.04
C ILE A 71 -5.68 -21.15 -4.26
N LYS A 72 -6.17 -20.38 -5.22
CA LYS A 72 -6.71 -20.89 -6.49
C LYS A 72 -6.23 -19.99 -7.62
N ASN A 73 -5.58 -20.57 -8.62
CA ASN A 73 -5.03 -19.84 -9.77
C ASN A 73 -4.13 -18.67 -9.35
N ASP A 74 -3.18 -18.93 -8.46
CA ASP A 74 -2.21 -17.95 -7.93
C ASP A 74 -2.85 -16.73 -7.23
N VAL A 75 -4.07 -16.89 -6.71
CA VAL A 75 -4.84 -15.86 -6.00
C VAL A 75 -5.35 -16.40 -4.67
N ILE A 76 -5.31 -15.56 -3.64
CA ILE A 76 -5.95 -15.85 -2.35
C ILE A 76 -7.47 -15.79 -2.54
N HIS A 77 -8.15 -16.90 -2.27
CA HIS A 77 -9.60 -17.03 -2.31
C HIS A 77 -10.14 -17.24 -0.91
N ILE A 78 -11.02 -16.34 -0.47
CA ILE A 78 -11.61 -16.32 0.88
C ILE A 78 -13.09 -16.67 0.76
N SER A 79 -13.55 -17.76 1.39
CA SER A 79 -14.98 -18.12 1.37
C SER A 79 -15.84 -17.20 2.24
N GLY A 80 -15.25 -16.65 3.31
CA GLY A 80 -15.94 -15.81 4.29
C GLY A 80 -16.82 -16.57 5.29
N ASP A 81 -16.84 -17.91 5.22
CA ASP A 81 -17.66 -18.77 6.07
C ASP A 81 -16.81 -19.88 6.71
N PRO A 82 -16.67 -19.91 8.06
CA PRO A 82 -17.15 -18.89 9.01
C PRO A 82 -16.39 -17.56 8.85
N PHE A 83 -16.98 -16.48 9.35
CA PHE A 83 -16.33 -15.18 9.39
C PHE A 83 -14.97 -15.25 10.12
N GLY A 84 -14.00 -14.49 9.63
CA GLY A 84 -12.69 -14.35 10.21
C GLY A 84 -11.81 -13.44 9.37
N TYR A 85 -10.52 -13.36 9.71
CA TYR A 85 -9.53 -12.66 8.92
C TYR A 85 -8.19 -13.37 8.93
N MET A 86 -7.34 -12.98 7.99
CA MET A 86 -5.93 -13.29 7.96
C MET A 86 -5.13 -11.99 8.05
N ARG A 87 -4.01 -12.01 8.76
CA ARG A 87 -3.08 -10.88 8.84
C ARG A 87 -1.65 -11.36 8.61
N THR A 88 -0.78 -10.42 8.26
CA THR A 88 0.66 -10.70 8.21
C THR A 88 1.15 -11.10 9.61
N LYS A 89 2.14 -11.99 9.65
CA LYS A 89 2.87 -12.30 10.89
C LYS A 89 3.75 -11.14 11.32
N GLU A 90 4.36 -10.48 10.34
CA GLU A 90 5.17 -9.27 10.52
C GLU A 90 4.28 -8.03 10.68
N VAL A 91 4.82 -7.05 11.40
CA VAL A 91 4.21 -5.73 11.60
C VAL A 91 4.94 -4.72 10.72
N TYR A 92 4.18 -3.85 10.06
CA TYR A 92 4.70 -2.82 9.16
C TYR A 92 4.25 -1.43 9.63
N SER A 93 5.13 -0.45 9.40
CA SER A 93 4.83 0.99 9.49
C SER A 93 5.43 1.67 8.26
N ASN A 94 4.98 2.88 7.95
CA ASN A 94 5.53 3.74 6.89
C ASN A 94 5.65 3.01 5.53
N TYR A 95 4.51 2.61 4.97
CA TYR A 95 4.45 1.78 3.77
C TYR A 95 3.47 2.29 2.72
N ALA A 96 3.70 1.88 1.49
CA ALA A 96 2.72 1.91 0.40
C ALA A 96 2.30 0.48 0.09
N LEU A 97 1.05 0.14 0.41
CA LEU A 97 0.45 -1.17 0.19
C LEU A 97 -0.37 -1.14 -1.10
N HIS A 98 0.00 -2.03 -2.02
CA HIS A 98 -0.74 -2.32 -3.24
C HIS A 98 -1.54 -3.62 -3.10
N VAL A 99 -2.83 -3.57 -3.38
CA VAL A 99 -3.72 -4.75 -3.38
C VAL A 99 -4.57 -4.76 -4.65
N GLU A 100 -4.61 -5.91 -5.33
CA GLU A 100 -5.63 -6.17 -6.35
C GLU A 100 -6.69 -7.11 -5.78
N TRP A 101 -7.95 -6.80 -6.03
CA TRP A 101 -9.08 -7.52 -5.45
C TRP A 101 -10.25 -7.59 -6.41
N ARG A 102 -11.14 -8.57 -6.24
CA ARG A 102 -12.40 -8.67 -6.99
C ARG A 102 -13.45 -9.47 -6.24
N TYR A 103 -14.71 -9.24 -6.58
CA TYR A 103 -15.80 -10.14 -6.24
C TYR A 103 -15.86 -11.25 -7.30
N PRO A 104 -15.61 -12.53 -6.96
CA PRO A 104 -15.44 -13.56 -7.99
C PRO A 104 -16.75 -13.98 -8.67
N ALA A 105 -17.88 -13.91 -7.96
CA ALA A 105 -19.16 -14.45 -8.42
C ALA A 105 -20.33 -13.47 -8.27
N GLU A 106 -20.45 -12.82 -7.11
CA GLU A 106 -21.52 -11.86 -6.82
C GLU A 106 -21.00 -10.71 -5.96
N ALA A 107 -21.70 -9.58 -6.01
CA ALA A 107 -21.43 -8.43 -5.15
C ALA A 107 -21.53 -8.87 -3.68
N THR A 108 -20.47 -8.63 -2.89
CA THR A 108 -20.36 -9.15 -1.53
C THR A 108 -19.63 -8.15 -0.62
N ASN A 109 -19.16 -8.60 0.54
CA ASN A 109 -18.46 -7.81 1.54
C ASN A 109 -17.13 -8.47 1.95
N SER A 110 -16.10 -7.64 2.12
CA SER A 110 -14.80 -7.98 2.67
C SER A 110 -14.15 -6.68 3.18
N GLY A 111 -12.88 -6.73 3.60
CA GLY A 111 -12.14 -5.53 3.96
C GLY A 111 -10.64 -5.75 3.96
N VAL A 112 -9.88 -4.68 3.76
CA VAL A 112 -8.43 -4.66 4.00
C VAL A 112 -8.20 -3.97 5.34
N PHE A 113 -7.65 -4.68 6.32
CA PHE A 113 -7.35 -4.10 7.63
C PHE A 113 -5.92 -3.56 7.66
N ILE A 114 -5.75 -2.38 8.22
CA ILE A 114 -4.45 -1.78 8.52
C ILE A 114 -4.32 -1.50 10.02
N HIS A 115 -3.09 -1.54 10.52
CA HIS A 115 -2.76 -1.33 11.94
C HIS A 115 -3.55 -2.22 12.90
N VAL A 116 -3.74 -3.50 12.54
CA VAL A 116 -4.36 -4.50 13.41
C VAL A 116 -3.54 -4.65 14.70
N GLN A 117 -4.17 -4.35 15.83
CA GLN A 117 -3.55 -4.52 17.15
C GLN A 117 -3.74 -5.94 17.67
N GLN A 118 -2.71 -6.42 18.38
CA GLN A 118 -2.75 -7.68 19.11
C GLN A 118 -3.11 -7.44 20.59
N PRO A 119 -3.71 -8.42 21.30
CA PRO A 119 -4.02 -9.79 20.87
C PRO A 119 -5.13 -9.86 19.81
N ASP A 120 -5.11 -10.91 18.99
CA ASP A 120 -6.13 -11.12 17.97
C ASP A 120 -7.52 -11.31 18.62
N THR A 121 -8.49 -10.54 18.15
CA THR A 121 -9.91 -10.74 18.44
C THR A 121 -10.69 -10.70 17.13
N ILE A 122 -11.94 -11.19 17.12
CA ILE A 122 -12.74 -11.24 15.88
C ILE A 122 -13.07 -9.84 15.33
N TRP A 123 -12.98 -8.82 16.16
CA TRP A 123 -13.11 -7.40 15.81
C TRP A 123 -11.95 -6.62 16.43
N PRO A 124 -10.74 -6.72 15.86
CA PRO A 124 -9.55 -6.11 16.44
C PRO A 124 -9.62 -4.58 16.36
N GLU A 125 -8.83 -3.92 17.20
CA GLU A 125 -8.56 -2.50 17.03
C GLU A 125 -7.74 -2.31 15.75
N CYS A 126 -8.33 -1.67 14.74
CA CYS A 126 -7.72 -1.43 13.44
C CYS A 126 -8.51 -0.36 12.65
N ILE A 127 -7.99 0.05 11.51
CA ILE A 127 -8.79 0.70 10.46
C ILE A 127 -9.05 -0.31 9.36
N GLU A 128 -10.31 -0.47 8.97
CA GLU A 128 -10.72 -1.26 7.82
C GLU A 128 -10.96 -0.33 6.62
N ILE A 129 -10.31 -0.63 5.49
CA ILE A 129 -10.69 -0.09 4.19
C ILE A 129 -11.73 -1.03 3.60
N GLN A 130 -12.95 -0.53 3.46
CA GLN A 130 -14.13 -1.29 3.11
C GLN A 130 -14.04 -1.91 1.72
N LEU A 131 -14.50 -3.15 1.56
CA LEU A 131 -14.73 -3.83 0.28
C LEU A 131 -16.16 -4.39 0.17
N LYS A 132 -17.13 -3.78 0.86
CA LYS A 132 -18.54 -4.00 0.64
C LYS A 132 -18.95 -3.36 -0.67
N ALA A 133 -19.61 -4.14 -1.53
CA ALA A 133 -20.11 -3.67 -2.81
C ALA A 133 -20.97 -2.39 -2.67
N GLY A 134 -20.58 -1.35 -3.41
CA GLY A 134 -21.19 -0.01 -3.37
C GLY A 134 -20.52 0.95 -2.37
N ASP A 135 -19.86 0.41 -1.35
CA ASP A 135 -19.23 1.15 -0.27
C ASP A 135 -17.69 1.03 -0.29
N ALA A 136 -17.09 0.39 -1.31
CA ALA A 136 -15.66 0.13 -1.28
C ALA A 136 -14.84 1.43 -1.25
N GLY A 137 -13.85 1.48 -0.37
CA GLY A 137 -13.05 2.67 -0.09
C GLY A 137 -13.54 3.54 1.07
N ASP A 138 -14.72 3.25 1.66
CA ASP A 138 -15.08 3.81 2.97
C ASP A 138 -14.09 3.30 4.03
N LEU A 139 -13.84 4.11 5.07
CA LEU A 139 -12.96 3.75 6.18
C LEU A 139 -13.80 3.42 7.42
N LEU A 140 -13.49 2.31 8.08
CA LEU A 140 -14.18 1.86 9.29
C LEU A 140 -13.21 1.86 10.47
N CYS A 141 -13.55 2.60 11.52
CA CYS A 141 -12.86 2.56 12.80
C CYS A 141 -13.34 1.35 13.62
N MET A 142 -12.51 0.32 13.75
CA MET A 142 -12.83 -0.97 14.37
C MET A 142 -12.18 -1.12 15.76
N GLY A 143 -12.81 -1.91 16.62
CA GLY A 143 -12.23 -2.32 17.91
C GLY A 143 -11.87 -1.19 18.89
N GLY A 144 -12.46 0.00 18.74
CA GLY A 144 -12.16 1.17 19.57
C GLY A 144 -11.20 2.18 18.96
N SER A 145 -10.69 1.90 17.75
CA SER A 145 -9.87 2.85 17.00
C SER A 145 -10.68 4.11 16.62
N ASP A 146 -9.96 5.15 16.23
CA ASP A 146 -10.54 6.42 15.83
C ASP A 146 -9.65 7.15 14.81
N MET A 147 -10.21 8.15 14.14
CA MET A 147 -9.48 9.05 13.26
C MET A 147 -10.09 10.45 13.30
N ASN A 148 -9.31 11.46 12.89
CA ASN A 148 -9.73 12.86 12.94
C ASN A 148 -10.93 13.13 12.01
N GLU A 149 -10.97 12.42 10.88
CA GLU A 149 -12.00 12.52 9.86
C GLU A 149 -13.35 11.95 10.35
N ARG A 150 -13.33 11.11 11.40
CA ARG A 150 -14.54 10.60 12.06
C ARG A 150 -15.11 11.66 12.99
N THR A 151 -15.78 12.63 12.40
CA THR A 151 -16.42 13.75 13.11
C THR A 151 -17.74 13.35 13.77
N ASP A 152 -18.51 12.44 13.16
CA ASP A 152 -19.68 11.82 13.77
C ASP A 152 -19.30 10.54 14.52
N LYS A 153 -19.32 10.60 15.85
CA LYS A 153 -18.98 9.46 16.71
C LYS A 153 -20.09 8.39 16.79
N SER A 154 -21.29 8.66 16.28
CA SER A 154 -22.41 7.71 16.28
C SER A 154 -22.24 6.57 15.28
N THR A 155 -21.49 6.83 14.19
CA THR A 155 -21.09 5.83 13.21
C THR A 155 -19.61 5.53 13.35
N ARG A 156 -19.18 4.34 12.92
CA ARG A 156 -17.76 4.00 12.75
C ARG A 156 -17.23 4.26 11.36
N VAL A 157 -18.11 4.60 10.43
CA VAL A 157 -17.82 4.76 9.00
C VAL A 157 -17.45 6.21 8.72
N VAL A 158 -16.33 6.41 8.05
CA VAL A 158 -15.95 7.64 7.37
C VAL A 158 -16.08 7.37 5.88
N ALA A 159 -17.04 8.05 5.24
CA ALA A 159 -17.33 7.85 3.83
C ALA A 159 -16.13 8.25 2.95
N LYS A 160 -15.94 7.51 1.86
CA LYS A 160 -14.99 7.90 0.80
C LYS A 160 -15.26 9.31 0.28
N LEU A 161 -14.19 10.00 -0.09
CA LEU A 161 -14.23 11.42 -0.50
C LEU A 161 -14.70 11.62 -1.94
N THR A 162 -14.69 10.57 -2.76
CA THR A 162 -15.06 10.61 -4.18
C THR A 162 -16.16 9.62 -4.48
N GLU A 163 -16.76 9.74 -5.66
CA GLU A 163 -17.65 8.69 -6.17
C GLU A 163 -16.93 7.34 -6.26
N SER A 164 -17.72 6.26 -6.28
CA SER A 164 -17.19 4.89 -6.31
C SER A 164 -16.37 4.65 -7.57
N ALA A 165 -15.19 4.06 -7.38
CA ALA A 165 -14.32 3.56 -8.45
C ALA A 165 -14.41 2.03 -8.59
N GLU A 166 -15.41 1.40 -7.96
CA GLU A 166 -15.62 -0.04 -8.04
C GLU A 166 -15.95 -0.47 -9.48
N LYS A 167 -15.21 -1.45 -9.95
CA LYS A 167 -15.54 -2.17 -11.18
C LYS A 167 -16.64 -3.21 -10.93
N PRO A 168 -17.35 -3.64 -12.00
CA PRO A 168 -18.33 -4.70 -11.91
C PRO A 168 -17.79 -6.00 -11.30
N VAL A 169 -18.70 -6.82 -10.78
CA VAL A 169 -18.40 -8.19 -10.30
C VAL A 169 -17.62 -8.98 -11.36
N GLY A 170 -16.59 -9.69 -10.92
CA GLY A 170 -15.68 -10.47 -11.75
C GLY A 170 -14.44 -9.71 -12.23
N GLU A 171 -14.48 -8.38 -12.26
CA GLU A 171 -13.36 -7.53 -12.68
C GLU A 171 -12.41 -7.19 -11.53
N TRP A 172 -11.12 -7.06 -11.86
CA TRP A 172 -10.07 -6.71 -10.91
C TRP A 172 -10.04 -5.21 -10.62
N ASN A 173 -10.29 -4.88 -9.37
CA ASN A 173 -10.05 -3.57 -8.77
C ASN A 173 -8.63 -3.49 -8.24
N LYS A 174 -8.13 -2.26 -8.14
CA LYS A 174 -6.82 -1.93 -7.58
C LYS A 174 -7.01 -0.97 -6.41
N MET A 175 -6.31 -1.21 -5.31
CA MET A 175 -6.28 -0.38 -4.12
C MET A 175 -4.83 -0.05 -3.76
N GLU A 176 -4.58 1.22 -3.49
CA GLU A 176 -3.28 1.72 -3.01
C GLU A 176 -3.54 2.39 -1.66
N ILE A 177 -2.83 1.96 -0.62
CA ILE A 177 -2.92 2.52 0.73
C ILE A 177 -1.54 3.04 1.10
N ILE A 178 -1.46 4.29 1.56
CA ILE A 178 -0.21 4.92 1.96
C ILE A 178 -0.33 5.30 3.43
N CYS A 179 0.48 4.66 4.27
CA CYS A 179 0.63 4.98 5.69
C CYS A 179 1.97 5.70 5.88
N ILE A 180 1.96 6.91 6.46
CA ILE A 180 3.15 7.73 6.69
C ILE A 180 3.06 8.31 8.10
N SER A 181 4.17 8.27 8.83
CA SER A 181 4.30 8.83 10.19
C SER A 181 3.32 8.20 11.18
N ASP A 182 3.13 6.89 11.07
CA ASP A 182 2.29 6.01 11.89
C ASP A 182 3.06 5.34 13.05
#